data_AF-A0A072NLK8-F1
#
_entry.id   AF-A0A072NLK8-F1
#
_cell.length_a   1.000
_cell.length_b   1.000
_cell.length_c   1.000
_cell.angle_alpha   90.00
_cell.angle_beta   90.00
_cell.angle_gamma   90.00
#
_symmetry.space_group_name_H-M   'P 1'
#
loop_
_entity.id
_entity.type
_entity.pdbx_description
1 polymer ?
#
loop_
_entity_poly.entity_id
_entity_poly.type
_entity_poly.pdbx_seq_one_letter_code
_entity_poly.pdbx_strand_id
1 'polypeptide(L)' 'MKVNGSFIELEKQQTLYDFLMLQNFNLGIIVVERNGEIVPRDTYQEVLLTNEDTLEVVTFVGGG' A
#
# COMPACT_ATOMS: atom_id res chain seq x y z
N MET A 1 2.67 -1.02 -11.34
CA MET A 1 1.75 -1.17 -10.19
C MET A 1 0.71 -0.05 -10.26
N LYS A 2 -0.51 -0.28 -9.80
CA LYS A 2 -1.55 0.77 -9.66
C LYS A 2 -1.75 1.10 -8.19
N VAL A 3 -1.79 2.38 -7.82
CA VAL A 3 -1.98 2.85 -6.45
C VAL A 3 -2.97 4.00 -6.44
N ASN A 4 -4.11 3.85 -5.75
CA ASN A 4 -5.19 4.85 -5.69
C ASN A 4 -5.54 5.43 -7.07
N GLY A 5 -5.68 4.55 -8.07
CA GLY A 5 -5.95 4.96 -9.45
C GLY A 5 -4.74 5.37 -10.30
N SER A 6 -3.58 5.69 -9.70
CA SER A 6 -2.39 6.16 -10.40
C SER A 6 -1.40 5.03 -10.70
N PHE A 7 -0.75 5.06 -11.87
CA PHE A 7 0.27 4.08 -12.22
C PHE A 7 1.64 4.49 -11.69
N ILE A 8 2.32 3.57 -11.02
CA ILE A 8 3.68 3.71 -10.50
C ILE A 8 4.50 2.50 -10.96
N GLU A 9 5.68 2.75 -11.51
CA GLU A 9 6.64 1.72 -11.85
C GLU A 9 7.51 1.40 -10.63
N LEU A 10 7.62 0.12 -10.29
CA LEU A 10 8.56 -0.34 -9.27
C LEU A 10 9.93 -0.51 -9.90
N GLU A 11 10.86 0.40 -9.59
CA GLU A 11 12.26 0.33 -10.05
C GLU A 11 13.03 -0.84 -9.44
N LYS A 12 12.61 -1.31 -8.27
CA LYS A 12 13.20 -2.44 -7.56
C LYS A 12 12.13 -3.22 -6.81
N GLN A 13 12.41 -4.48 -6.55
CA GLN A 13 11.61 -5.28 -5.63
C GLN A 13 11.71 -4.68 -4.22
N GLN A 14 10.56 -4.49 -3.57
CA GLN A 14 10.46 -3.95 -2.23
C GLN A 14 9.20 -4.45 -1.54
N THR A 15 9.19 -4.36 -0.21
CA THR A 15 8.03 -4.72 0.61
C THR A 15 6.95 -3.64 0.52
N LEU A 16 5.72 -3.99 0.89
CA LEU A 16 4.64 -3.03 1.04
C LEU A 16 5.01 -1.96 2.07
N TYR A 17 5.62 -2.37 3.19
CA TYR A 17 6.09 -1.44 4.22
C TYR A 17 7.06 -0.39 3.65
N ASP A 18 8.12 -0.83 2.94
CA ASP A 18 9.13 0.07 2.39
C ASP A 18 8.53 1.01 1.35
N PHE A 19 7.66 0.49 0.49
CA PHE A 19 6.94 1.30 -0.49
C PHE A 19 6.11 2.39 0.19
N LEU A 20 5.31 2.05 1.20
CA LEU A 20 4.46 3.02 1.90
C LEU A 20 5.29 4.10 2.62
N MET A 21 6.41 3.70 3.23
CA MET A 21 7.36 4.63 3.86
C MET A 21 7.98 5.58 2.83
N LEU A 22 8.41 5.06 1.67
CA LEU A 22 8.97 5.87 0.57
C LEU A 22 7.95 6.86 -0.01
N GLN A 23 6.68 6.46 -0.07
CA GLN A 23 5.59 7.33 -0.50
C GLN A 23 5.12 8.30 0.61
N ASN A 24 5.77 8.31 1.77
CA ASN A 24 5.44 9.16 2.93
C ASN A 24 4.02 8.96 3.48
N PHE A 25 3.45 7.75 3.36
CA PHE A 25 2.18 7.45 4.01
C PHE A 25 2.35 7.37 5.53
N ASN A 26 1.41 7.97 6.26
CA ASN A 26 1.33 7.76 7.70
C ASN A 26 0.70 6.39 7.96
N LEU A 27 1.56 5.39 8.18
CA LEU A 27 1.13 4.03 8.45
C LEU A 27 0.07 4.00 9.56
N GLY A 28 0.18 4.83 10.62
CA GLY A 28 -0.69 4.81 11.80
C GLY A 28 -2.18 5.03 11.57
N ILE A 29 -2.57 5.57 10.42
CA ILE A 29 -3.97 5.97 10.14
C ILE A 29 -4.51 5.42 8.81
N ILE A 30 -3.75 4.56 8.15
CA ILE A 30 -4.13 3.97 6.86
C ILE A 30 -4.56 2.51 7.01
N VAL A 31 -5.39 2.08 6.06
CA VAL A 31 -5.63 0.69 5.71
C VAL A 31 -5.21 0.50 4.26
N VAL A 32 -4.58 -0.63 3.97
CA VAL A 32 -4.15 -0.97 2.61
C VAL A 32 -4.90 -2.20 2.14
N GLU A 33 -5.57 -2.06 1.01
CA GLU A 33 -6.06 -3.17 0.20
C GLU A 33 -5.05 -3.46 -0.90
N ARG A 34 -4.74 -4.74 -1.13
CA ARG A 34 -3.93 -5.22 -2.25
C ARG A 34 -4.77 -6.22 -3.05
N ASN A 35 -4.99 -5.91 -4.33
CA ASN A 35 -5.70 -6.78 -5.27
C ASN A 35 -7.11 -7.18 -4.80
N GLY A 36 -7.82 -6.31 -4.08
CA GLY A 36 -9.15 -6.61 -3.54
C GLY A 36 -9.16 -7.17 -2.12
N GLU A 37 -8.00 -7.41 -1.50
CA GLU A 37 -7.90 -7.97 -0.15
C GLU A 37 -7.18 -7.02 0.81
N ILE A 38 -7.75 -6.81 2.00
CA ILE A 38 -7.13 -6.01 3.05
C ILE A 38 -5.88 -6.72 3.56
N VAL A 39 -4.75 -6.03 3.52
CA VAL A 39 -3.49 -6.55 4.05
C VAL A 39 -3.42 -6.25 5.55
N PRO A 40 -3.22 -7.26 6.41
CA PRO A 40 -2.95 -7.04 7.83
C PRO A 40 -1.69 -6.20 8.03
N ARG A 41 -1.73 -5.24 8.96
CA ARG A 41 -0.63 -4.29 9.16
C ARG A 41 0.67 -4.97 9.57
N ASP A 42 0.57 -5.99 10.40
CA ASP A 42 1.69 -6.79 10.89
C ASP A 42 2.40 -7.57 9.77
N THR A 43 1.73 -7.83 8.64
CA THR A 43 2.34 -8.52 7.50
C THR A 43 2.95 -7.58 6.46
N TYR A 44 2.90 -6.25 6.64
CA TYR A 44 3.39 -5.29 5.61
C TYR A 44 4.86 -5.49 5.22
N GLN A 45 5.70 -5.95 6.15
CA GLN A 45 7.12 -6.21 5.89
C GLN A 45 7.37 -7.52 5.14
N GLU A 46 6.39 -8.41 5.07
CA GLU A 46 6.50 -9.72 4.41
C GLU A 46 5.91 -9.68 2.99
N VAL A 47 5.02 -8.73 2.73
CA VAL A 47 4.32 -8.57 1.46
C VAL A 47 5.24 -7.93 0.42
N LEU A 48 5.75 -8.73 -0.52
CA LEU A 48 6.51 -8.23 -1.67
C LEU A 48 5.58 -7.71 -2.77
N LEU A 49 5.86 -6.50 -3.24
CA LEU A 49 5.12 -5.84 -4.31
C LEU A 49 5.67 -6.19 -5.69
N THR A 50 4.78 -6.17 -6.67
CA THR A 50 5.04 -6.42 -8.09
C THR A 50 4.39 -5.33 -8.95
N ASN A 51 4.84 -5.20 -10.20
CA ASN A 51 4.25 -4.24 -11.12
C ASN A 51 2.79 -4.54 -11.50
N GLU A 52 2.30 -5.74 -11.22
CA GLU A 52 0.93 -6.18 -11.48
C GLU A 52 -0.04 -5.87 -10.34
N ASP A 53 0.48 -5.49 -9.16
CA ASP A 53 -0.36 -5.21 -8.00
C ASP A 53 -1.22 -3.95 -8.18
N THR A 54 -2.41 -3.98 -7.59
CA THR A 54 -3.29 -2.83 -7.38
C THR A 54 -3.42 -2.58 -5.89
N LEU A 55 -3.04 -1.39 -5.44
CA LEU A 55 -3.14 -0.96 -4.06
C LEU A 55 -4.20 0.14 -3.91
N GLU A 56 -5.07 0.00 -2.93
CA GLU A 56 -5.92 1.09 -2.44
C GLU A 56 -5.50 1.41 -1.00
N VAL A 57 -4.97 2.61 -0.80
CA VAL A 57 -4.49 3.15 0.46
C VAL A 57 -5.47 4.21 0.92
N VAL A 58 -6.27 3.87 1.93
CA VAL A 58 -7.33 4.75 2.46
C VAL A 58 -7.01 5.16 3.88
N THR A 59 -7.28 6.42 4.21
CA THR A 59 -7.27 6.93 5.59
C THR A 59 -8.69 6.95 6.14
N PHE A 60 -8.82 6.66 7.43
CA PHE A 60 -10.08 6.93 8.13
C PHE A 60 -10.28 8.44 8.19
N VAL A 61 -11.19 8.97 7.38
CA VAL A 61 -11.79 10.27 7.65
C VAL A 61 -12.86 10.04 8.70
N GLY A 62 -12.64 10.52 9.93
CA GLY A 62 -13.63 10.45 10.99
C GLY A 62 -14.86 11.25 10.59
N GLY A 63 -15.84 10.57 9.98
CA GLY A 63 -17.14 11.13 9.65
C GLY A 63 -18.13 10.77 10.73
N GLY A 64 -18.56 11.77 11.50
CA GLY A 64 -19.88 11.80 12.12
C GLY A 64 -20.92 12.29 11.11
#